data_AF-K7F9K2-F1
#
_entry.id   AF-K7F9K2-F1
#
_cell.length_a   1.000
_cell.length_b   1.000
_cell.length_c   1.000
_cell.angle_alpha   90.00
_cell.angle_beta   90.00
_cell.angle_gamma   90.00
#
_symmetry.space_group_name_H-M   'P 1'
#
loop_
_entity.id
_entity.type
_entity.pdbx_description
1 polymer ?
#
loop_
_entity_poly.entity_id
_entity_poly.type
_entity_poly.pdbx_seq_one_letter_code
_entity_poly.pdbx_strand_id
1 'polypeptide(L)'
;MQPNQNTVDVWNSLIPGYTGYIPQRFYRIGTTYGDDSMACMTSFHSATQRNKETVDELKHIAATTPKLPPICSNEDVLQALYEYNYKHHPHVLGTIETKRHFLEPPIPGWTGFVPRARVTELGYGIRYHEMAKKCFQDFKNIVNK
;
A
#
# COMPACT_ATOMS: atom_id res chain seq x y z
N MET A 1 -2.38 26.08 39.12
CA MET A 1 -3.32 25.51 38.13
C MET A 1 -2.63 24.31 37.50
N GLN A 2 -2.99 23.09 37.92
CA GLN A 2 -2.53 21.89 37.23
C GLN A 2 -3.37 21.69 35.96
N PRO A 3 -2.79 21.29 34.82
CA PRO A 3 -3.58 21.01 33.64
C PRO A 3 -4.45 19.80 33.95
N ASN A 4 -5.76 19.99 33.76
CA ASN A 4 -6.77 18.96 33.88
C ASN A 4 -6.50 17.92 32.78
N GLN A 5 -5.67 16.93 33.08
CA GLN A 5 -5.53 15.75 32.25
C GLN A 5 -6.84 14.99 32.40
N ASN A 6 -7.77 15.23 31.47
CA ASN A 6 -8.83 14.28 31.18
C ASN A 6 -8.13 12.99 30.72
N THR A 7 -7.74 12.16 31.68
CA THR A 7 -7.29 10.79 31.44
C THR A 7 -8.49 10.04 30.92
N VAL A 8 -8.73 10.12 29.62
CA VAL A 8 -9.46 9.07 28.93
C VAL A 8 -8.61 7.82 29.11
N ASP A 9 -9.04 6.97 30.01
CA ASP A 9 -8.33 5.77 30.41
C ASP A 9 -7.96 4.98 29.16
N VAL A 10 -6.66 4.96 28.85
CA VAL A 10 -6.05 4.24 27.71
C VAL A 10 -6.26 2.71 27.83
N TRP A 11 -6.92 2.28 28.91
CA TRP A 11 -7.21 0.91 29.32
C TRP A 11 -8.70 0.60 29.43
N ASN A 12 -9.58 1.35 28.77
CA ASN A 12 -10.96 0.92 28.65
C ASN A 12 -11.02 -0.33 27.77
N SER A 13 -11.00 -1.50 28.42
CA SER A 13 -11.41 -2.77 27.85
C SER A 13 -12.62 -2.54 26.96
N LEU A 14 -12.60 -3.10 25.76
CA LEU A 14 -13.72 -2.94 24.82
C LEU A 14 -15.01 -3.30 25.56
N ILE A 15 -16.05 -2.49 25.34
CA ILE A 15 -17.32 -2.66 26.06
C ILE A 15 -17.86 -4.06 25.74
N PRO A 16 -18.28 -4.85 26.75
CA PRO A 16 -18.96 -6.11 26.50
C PRO A 16 -20.14 -5.90 25.54
N GLY A 17 -20.17 -6.63 24.43
CA GLY A 17 -21.15 -6.46 23.36
C GLY A 17 -20.67 -5.63 22.16
N TYR A 18 -19.43 -5.13 22.16
CA TYR A 18 -18.82 -4.60 20.94
C TYR A 18 -18.63 -5.72 19.91
N THR A 19 -19.28 -5.57 18.75
CA THR A 19 -19.28 -6.55 17.65
C THR A 19 -18.32 -6.19 16.51
N GLY A 20 -17.55 -5.11 16.68
CA GLY A 20 -16.58 -4.68 15.69
C GLY A 20 -15.32 -5.55 15.66
N TYR A 21 -14.40 -5.20 14.76
CA TYR A 21 -13.16 -5.93 14.59
C TYR A 21 -12.20 -5.71 15.77
N ILE A 22 -11.60 -6.79 16.27
CA ILE A 22 -10.56 -6.78 17.29
C ILE A 22 -9.33 -7.49 16.69
N PRO A 23 -8.20 -6.78 16.50
CA PRO A 23 -6.99 -7.39 15.99
C PRO A 23 -6.58 -8.61 16.81
N GLN A 24 -6.12 -9.68 16.18
CA GLN A 24 -5.60 -10.89 16.84
C GLN A 24 -6.60 -11.71 17.69
N ARG A 25 -7.85 -11.26 17.87
CA ARG A 25 -8.86 -11.95 18.69
C ARG A 25 -9.17 -13.38 18.22
N PHE A 26 -9.13 -13.64 16.92
CA PHE A 26 -9.36 -14.97 16.35
C PHE A 26 -8.35 -16.03 16.83
N TYR A 27 -7.20 -15.62 17.36
CA TYR A 27 -6.16 -16.52 17.85
C TYR A 27 -6.22 -16.75 19.37
N ARG A 28 -7.16 -16.13 20.09
CA ARG A 28 -7.33 -16.30 21.53
C ARG A 28 -8.69 -16.92 21.84
N ILE A 29 -8.70 -17.91 22.71
CA ILE A 29 -9.90 -18.59 23.22
C ILE A 29 -9.72 -18.93 24.69
N GLY A 30 -10.81 -19.01 25.45
CA GLY A 30 -10.80 -19.52 26.83
C GLY A 30 -10.58 -18.48 27.93
N THR A 31 -10.62 -17.17 27.62
CA THR A 31 -10.64 -16.10 28.64
C THR A 31 -11.88 -15.21 28.49
N THR A 32 -12.06 -14.27 29.42
CA THR A 32 -13.21 -13.34 29.34
C THR A 32 -13.03 -12.38 28.17
N TYR A 33 -14.13 -11.85 27.65
CA TYR A 33 -14.08 -10.86 26.57
C TYR A 33 -13.20 -9.64 26.93
N GLY A 34 -13.27 -9.18 28.18
CA GLY A 34 -12.47 -8.06 28.67
C GLY A 34 -10.98 -8.37 28.58
N ASP A 35 -10.56 -9.51 29.12
CA ASP A 35 -9.14 -9.93 29.12
C ASP A 35 -8.63 -10.19 27.70
N ASP A 36 -9.44 -10.85 26.86
CA ASP A 36 -9.13 -11.09 25.44
C ASP A 36 -8.94 -9.79 24.68
N SER A 37 -9.89 -8.87 24.80
CA SER A 37 -9.84 -7.58 24.11
C SER A 37 -8.64 -6.75 24.52
N MET A 38 -8.35 -6.67 25.82
CA MET A 38 -7.22 -5.92 26.36
C MET A 38 -5.89 -6.49 25.88
N ALA A 39 -5.72 -7.81 25.99
CA ALA A 39 -4.48 -8.48 25.57
C ALA A 39 -4.23 -8.28 24.07
N CYS A 40 -5.26 -8.45 23.25
CA CYS A 40 -5.22 -8.27 21.81
C CYS A 40 -4.85 -6.84 21.40
N MET A 41 -5.47 -5.84 22.03
CA MET A 41 -5.19 -4.43 21.74
C MET A 41 -3.78 -4.04 22.19
N THR A 42 -3.35 -4.53 23.36
CA THR A 42 -2.00 -4.28 23.88
C THR A 42 -0.94 -4.89 22.97
N SER A 43 -1.08 -6.16 22.61
CA SER A 43 -0.13 -6.85 21.72
C SER A 43 -0.06 -6.19 20.35
N PHE A 44 -1.21 -5.80 19.79
CA PHE A 44 -1.29 -5.09 18.52
C PHE A 44 -0.62 -3.72 18.58
N HIS A 45 -0.91 -2.93 19.63
CA HIS A 45 -0.31 -1.62 19.82
C HIS A 45 1.22 -1.73 19.97
N SER A 46 1.70 -2.63 20.83
CA SER A 46 3.14 -2.86 21.02
C SER A 46 3.82 -3.37 19.75
N ALA A 47 3.18 -4.23 18.96
CA ALA A 47 3.72 -4.68 17.67
C ALA A 47 3.80 -3.54 16.65
N THR A 48 2.75 -2.73 16.57
CA THR A 48 2.70 -1.56 15.68
C THR A 48 3.78 -0.55 16.03
N GLN A 49 3.96 -0.27 17.32
CA GLN A 49 4.96 0.66 17.82
C GLN A 49 6.39 0.16 17.52
N ARG A 50 6.69 -1.11 17.77
CA ARG A 50 7.98 -1.72 17.40
C ARG A 50 8.25 -1.65 15.90
N ASN A 51 7.24 -1.92 15.08
CA ASN A 51 7.37 -1.81 13.62
C ASN A 51 7.65 -0.36 13.19
N LYS A 52 7.05 0.62 13.86
CA LYS A 52 7.33 2.03 13.59
C LYS A 52 8.77 2.40 13.97
N GLU A 53 9.21 2.00 15.16
CA GLU A 53 10.56 2.27 15.66
C GLU A 53 11.63 1.64 14.77
N THR A 54 11.45 0.38 14.36
CA THR A 54 12.36 -0.30 13.43
C THR A 54 12.42 0.40 12.06
N VAL A 55 11.29 0.83 11.51
CA VAL A 55 11.26 1.59 10.25
C VAL A 55 12.01 2.92 10.40
N ASP A 56 11.84 3.62 11.52
CA ASP A 56 12.49 4.90 11.76
C ASP A 56 14.00 4.74 12.01
N GLU A 57 14.41 3.68 12.71
CA GLU A 57 15.82 3.28 12.86
C GLU A 57 16.46 2.98 11.51
N LEU A 58 15.81 2.18 10.67
CA LEU A 58 16.31 1.85 9.33
C LEU A 58 16.48 3.10 8.45
N LYS A 59 15.51 4.03 8.51
CA LYS A 59 15.62 5.33 7.81
C LYS A 59 16.81 6.14 8.34
N HIS A 60 17.00 6.18 9.64
CA HIS A 60 18.13 6.88 10.26
C HIS A 60 19.47 6.28 9.83
N ILE A 61 19.59 4.95 9.83
CA ILE A 61 20.79 4.24 9.36
C ILE A 61 21.04 4.56 7.88
N ALA A 62 20.02 4.45 7.03
CA ALA A 62 20.16 4.74 5.61
C ALA A 62 20.58 6.20 5.34
N ALA A 63 20.11 7.15 6.17
CA ALA A 63 20.46 8.56 6.04
C ALA A 63 21.86 8.90 6.57
N THR A 64 22.33 8.20 7.61
CA THR A 64 23.65 8.43 8.23
C THR A 64 24.78 7.65 7.58
N THR A 65 24.48 6.54 6.89
CA THR A 65 25.47 5.73 6.18
C THR A 65 26.09 6.55 5.03
N PRO A 66 27.42 6.64 4.94
CA PRO A 66 28.07 7.36 3.86
C PRO A 66 27.70 6.75 2.51
N LYS A 67 27.47 7.60 1.50
CA LYS A 67 27.19 7.14 0.14
C LYS A 67 28.41 6.38 -0.38
N LEU A 68 28.20 5.13 -0.78
CA LEU A 68 29.24 4.32 -1.38
C LEU A 68 29.63 4.89 -2.75
N PRO A 69 30.92 4.86 -3.11
CA PRO A 69 31.32 5.20 -4.46
C PRO A 69 30.78 4.15 -5.44
N PRO A 70 30.37 4.57 -6.66
CA PRO A 70 29.96 3.63 -7.69
C PRO A 70 31.14 2.74 -8.09
N ILE A 71 30.88 1.43 -8.26
CA ILE A 71 31.91 0.45 -8.65
C ILE A 71 32.31 0.63 -10.13
N CYS A 72 31.36 0.99 -10.99
CA CYS A 72 31.55 1.24 -12.41
C CYS A 72 30.69 2.40 -12.90
N SER A 73 30.92 2.85 -14.14
CA SER A 73 30.13 3.94 -14.72
C SER A 73 28.70 3.47 -15.03
N ASN A 74 27.77 4.42 -15.11
CA ASN A 74 26.38 4.10 -15.49
C ASN A 74 26.31 3.45 -16.87
N GLU A 75 27.20 3.84 -17.80
CA GLU A 75 27.26 3.26 -19.14
C GLU A 75 27.65 1.77 -19.09
N ASP A 76 28.59 1.40 -18.23
CA ASP A 76 29.00 0.00 -18.05
C ASP A 76 27.86 -0.86 -17.50
N VAL A 77 27.07 -0.32 -16.56
CA VAL A 77 25.88 -0.99 -16.02
C VAL A 77 24.82 -1.19 -17.11
N LEU A 78 24.55 -0.14 -17.89
CA LEU A 78 23.59 -0.21 -19.00
C LEU A 78 24.04 -1.22 -20.05
N GLN A 79 25.32 -1.22 -20.40
CA GLN A 79 25.90 -2.17 -21.34
C GLN A 79 25.73 -3.61 -20.84
N ALA A 80 26.03 -3.89 -19.57
CA ALA A 80 25.83 -5.20 -18.97
C ALA A 80 24.36 -5.65 -18.96
N LEU A 81 23.43 -4.72 -18.70
CA LEU A 81 21.99 -4.98 -18.79
C LEU A 81 21.55 -5.29 -20.22
N TYR A 82 22.06 -4.55 -21.21
CA TYR A 82 21.77 -4.80 -22.62
C TYR A 82 22.32 -6.15 -23.08
N GLU A 83 23.54 -6.51 -22.71
CA GLU A 83 24.15 -7.80 -23.02
C GLU A 83 23.35 -8.96 -22.42
N TYR A 84 22.93 -8.83 -21.16
CA TYR A 84 22.08 -9.82 -20.50
C TYR A 84 20.74 -9.97 -21.25
N ASN A 85 20.07 -8.85 -21.54
CA ASN A 85 18.77 -8.87 -22.22
C ASN A 85 18.88 -9.46 -23.64
N TYR A 86 19.92 -9.10 -24.39
CA TYR A 86 20.19 -9.66 -25.71
C TYR A 86 20.38 -11.18 -25.66
N LYS A 87 21.15 -11.67 -24.68
CA LYS A 87 21.45 -13.10 -24.52
C LYS A 87 20.25 -13.93 -24.07
N HIS A 88 19.43 -13.41 -23.16
CA HIS A 88 18.36 -14.16 -22.50
C HIS A 88 16.95 -13.84 -23.02
N HIS A 89 16.77 -12.72 -23.73
CA HIS A 89 15.49 -12.25 -24.24
C HIS A 89 15.60 -11.76 -25.71
N PRO A 90 15.99 -12.63 -26.66
CA PRO A 90 16.28 -12.24 -28.05
C PRO A 90 15.09 -11.63 -28.82
N HIS A 91 13.86 -11.81 -28.33
CA HIS A 91 12.64 -11.25 -28.93
C HIS A 91 12.12 -9.99 -28.24
N VAL A 92 12.80 -9.49 -27.20
CA VAL A 92 12.44 -8.25 -26.50
C VAL A 92 13.28 -7.11 -27.08
N LEU A 93 12.71 -6.40 -28.05
CA LEU A 93 13.34 -5.21 -28.63
C LEU A 93 13.01 -3.97 -27.77
N GLY A 94 14.02 -3.44 -27.08
CA GLY A 94 13.96 -2.17 -26.35
C GLY A 94 13.68 -2.27 -24.85
N THR A 95 13.62 -1.10 -24.19
CA THR A 95 13.18 -1.00 -22.80
C THR A 95 11.72 -1.42 -22.72
N ILE A 96 11.42 -2.53 -22.02
CA ILE A 96 10.04 -2.87 -21.70
C ILE A 96 9.50 -1.74 -20.82
N GLU A 97 8.59 -0.93 -21.35
CA GLU A 97 7.76 -0.06 -20.52
C GLU A 97 6.91 -0.98 -19.62
N THR A 98 7.40 -1.24 -18.42
CA THR A 98 6.69 -2.05 -17.42
C THR A 98 5.49 -1.30 -16.84
N LYS A 99 5.49 0.03 -16.96
CA LYS A 99 4.40 0.87 -16.52
C LYS A 99 3.39 1.00 -17.64
N ARG A 100 2.22 0.39 -17.45
CA ARG A 100 1.04 0.65 -18.27
C ARG A 100 0.69 2.13 -18.20
N HIS A 101 0.26 2.69 -19.33
CA HIS A 101 -0.13 4.10 -19.38
C HIS A 101 -1.36 4.32 -18.49
N PHE A 102 -1.48 5.49 -17.83
CA PHE A 102 -2.59 5.77 -16.90
C PHE A 102 -3.99 5.63 -17.56
N LEU A 103 -4.07 5.92 -18.85
CA LEU A 103 -5.32 5.79 -19.63
C LEU A 103 -5.51 4.41 -20.27
N GLU A 104 -4.55 3.50 -20.11
CA GLU A 104 -4.67 2.14 -20.59
C GLU A 104 -5.74 1.41 -19.75
N PRO A 105 -6.75 0.81 -20.38
CA PRO A 105 -7.73 0.02 -19.66
C PRO A 105 -7.08 -1.14 -18.88
N PRO A 106 -7.64 -1.56 -17.75
CA PRO A 106 -7.15 -2.71 -17.01
C PRO A 106 -7.18 -3.98 -17.88
N ILE A 107 -6.33 -4.95 -17.54
CA ILE A 107 -6.31 -6.24 -18.23
C ILE A 107 -7.69 -6.90 -18.22
N PRO A 108 -8.07 -7.60 -19.30
CA PRO A 108 -9.29 -8.41 -19.30
C PRO A 108 -9.34 -9.35 -18.08
N GLY A 109 -10.49 -9.40 -17.42
CA GLY A 109 -10.70 -10.18 -16.20
C GLY A 109 -10.33 -9.46 -14.89
N TRP A 110 -9.71 -8.27 -14.95
CA TRP A 110 -9.52 -7.46 -13.75
C TRP A 110 -10.84 -6.86 -13.26
N THR A 111 -11.20 -7.11 -12.01
CA THR A 111 -12.48 -6.70 -11.39
C THR A 111 -12.28 -5.64 -10.29
N GLY A 112 -11.13 -4.97 -10.28
CA GLY A 112 -10.80 -3.96 -9.29
C GLY A 112 -11.53 -2.63 -9.47
N PHE A 113 -11.13 -1.62 -8.69
CA PHE A 113 -11.78 -0.32 -8.66
C PHE A 113 -11.44 0.55 -9.89
N VAL A 114 -12.46 0.90 -10.67
CA VAL A 114 -12.35 1.92 -11.72
C VAL A 114 -13.04 3.21 -11.22
N PRO A 115 -12.30 4.35 -11.13
CA PRO A 115 -12.88 5.61 -10.69
C PRO A 115 -14.11 5.98 -11.52
N ARG A 116 -15.17 6.46 -10.87
CA ARG A 116 -16.41 6.94 -11.51
C ARG A 116 -17.22 5.90 -12.31
N ALA A 117 -16.76 4.66 -12.43
CA ALA A 117 -17.44 3.61 -13.19
C ALA A 117 -18.85 3.28 -12.69
N ARG A 118 -19.12 3.41 -11.38
CA ARG A 118 -20.43 3.10 -10.79
C ARG A 118 -21.32 4.32 -10.55
N VAL A 119 -20.72 5.50 -10.49
CA VAL A 119 -21.38 6.73 -9.98
C VAL A 119 -21.79 7.64 -11.14
N THR A 120 -21.30 7.40 -12.36
CA THR A 120 -21.55 8.24 -13.52
C THR A 120 -22.05 7.46 -14.72
N GLU A 121 -22.65 8.18 -15.66
CA GLU A 121 -23.15 7.65 -16.93
C GLU A 121 -22.09 6.95 -17.78
N LEU A 122 -20.81 7.21 -17.51
CA LEU A 122 -19.68 6.51 -18.13
C LEU A 122 -19.72 5.00 -17.90
N GLY A 123 -20.39 4.53 -16.84
CA GLY A 123 -20.52 3.11 -16.50
C GLY A 123 -21.57 2.33 -17.27
N TYR A 124 -22.48 3.00 -17.99
CA TYR A 124 -23.70 2.34 -18.49
C TYR A 124 -23.54 1.80 -19.90
N GLY A 125 -23.88 0.52 -20.09
CA GLY A 125 -24.15 -0.08 -21.40
C GLY A 125 -22.98 -0.19 -22.37
N ILE A 126 -21.73 -0.05 -21.91
CA ILE A 126 -20.54 -0.09 -22.76
C ILE A 126 -19.54 -1.18 -22.34
N ARG A 127 -18.68 -1.57 -23.29
CA ARG A 127 -17.62 -2.57 -23.05
C ARG A 127 -16.66 -2.09 -21.97
N TYR A 128 -16.18 -3.01 -21.14
CA TYR A 128 -15.34 -2.70 -19.98
C TYR A 128 -14.11 -1.86 -20.30
N HIS A 129 -13.41 -2.15 -21.40
CA HIS A 129 -12.22 -1.37 -21.80
C HIS A 129 -12.56 0.07 -22.21
N GLU A 130 -13.68 0.28 -22.91
CA GLU A 130 -14.15 1.62 -23.27
C GLU A 130 -14.58 2.41 -22.04
N MET A 131 -15.28 1.74 -21.11
CA MET A 131 -15.68 2.33 -19.83
C MET A 131 -14.47 2.79 -19.03
N ALA A 132 -13.50 1.89 -18.80
CA ALA A 132 -12.34 2.22 -18.01
C ALA A 132 -11.52 3.36 -18.61
N LYS A 133 -11.34 3.36 -19.94
CA LYS A 133 -10.65 4.45 -20.66
C LYS A 133 -11.33 5.80 -20.43
N LYS A 134 -12.66 5.87 -20.62
CA LYS A 134 -13.44 7.12 -20.43
C LYS A 134 -13.40 7.58 -18.97
N CYS A 135 -13.54 6.65 -18.03
CA CYS A 135 -13.45 6.90 -16.60
C CYS A 135 -12.10 7.48 -16.18
N PHE A 136 -10.99 6.92 -16.67
CA PHE A 136 -9.65 7.44 -16.38
C PHE A 136 -9.40 8.80 -17.02
N GLN A 137 -9.88 9.03 -18.24
CA GLN A 137 -9.78 10.34 -18.90
C GLN A 137 -10.53 11.41 -18.13
N ASP A 138 -11.76 11.14 -17.74
CA ASP A 138 -12.56 12.07 -16.97
C ASP A 138 -11.93 12.35 -15.60
N PHE A 139 -11.48 11.30 -14.89
CA PHE A 139 -10.79 11.47 -13.62
C PHE A 139 -9.51 12.30 -13.76
N LYS A 140 -8.71 12.07 -14.81
CA LYS A 140 -7.52 12.88 -15.11
C LYS A 140 -7.88 14.36 -15.33
N ASN A 141 -8.97 14.63 -16.03
CA ASN A 141 -9.44 16.00 -16.26
C ASN A 141 -9.92 16.68 -14.99
N ILE A 142 -10.44 15.93 -14.01
CA ILE A 142 -10.81 16.45 -12.69
C ILE A 142 -9.57 16.77 -11.86
N VAL A 143 -8.59 15.86 -11.83
CA VAL A 143 -7.34 16.03 -11.04
C VAL A 143 -6.47 17.17 -11.56
N ASN A 144 -6.48 17.41 -12.87
CA ASN A 144 -5.68 18.45 -13.51
C ASN A 144 -6.36 19.84 -13.57
N LYS A 145 -7.57 19.98 -13.02
CA LYS A 145 -8.24 21.28 -12.83
C LYS A 145 -7.90 21.86 -11.47
#